data_AF-A0A8X8Z417-F1
#
_entry.id   AF-A0A8X8Z417-F1
#
_cell.length_a   1.000
_cell.length_b   1.000
_cell.length_c   1.000
_cell.angle_alpha   90.00
_cell.angle_beta   90.00
_cell.angle_gamma   90.00
#
_symmetry.space_group_name_H-M   'P 1'
#
loop_
_entity.id
_entity.type
_entity.pdbx_description
1 polymer ?
#
loop_
_entity_poly.entity_id
_entity_poly.type
_entity_poly.pdbx_seq_one_letter_code
_entity_poly.pdbx_strand_id
1 'polypeptide(L)'
;MRIYDTYKPALEALRGSDIELTVGILNMQLEEIAASQANANRWVQNNIRNYGNVRFRAIIVGNEVSPIRPDTARYVPFLLNAMRKIRAALDAAGLRQIKVTTAIETEVVDPTTNFPPNKGDFRREVRPFLDPIVAFLSDTGAPLFANIYPFFAYLNNKAQISFNYAFLQPNSGITADGVYYDNLYYALVDAVNAALEKSAARVSGAASADQGRPKKPPPEVGGGESGVPTAGSGDATSSIENARIYNNNLVRVVKKGTPRRPGKPIETYIFAMFDESDKPGSEMEKHFGLFNANGNPKYPMNFN
;
A
#
# COMPACT_ATOMS: atom_id res chain seq x y z
N MET A 1 -2.21 6.83 11.04
CA MET A 1 -3.56 6.26 10.79
C MET A 1 -3.89 6.36 9.31
N ARG A 2 -4.53 5.34 8.73
CA ARG A 2 -5.08 5.36 7.38
C ARG A 2 -6.61 5.30 7.46
N ILE A 3 -7.31 6.17 6.74
CA ILE A 3 -8.75 6.08 6.50
C ILE A 3 -8.99 6.03 4.98
N TYR A 4 -10.02 5.30 4.53
CA TYR A 4 -10.25 5.04 3.11
C TYR A 4 -10.94 6.17 2.37
N ASP A 5 -11.48 7.14 3.09
CA ASP A 5 -12.17 8.30 2.58
C ASP A 5 -11.82 9.55 3.40
N THR A 6 -12.69 10.55 3.35
CA THR A 6 -12.59 11.79 4.13
C THR A 6 -13.79 11.96 5.05
N TYR A 7 -14.09 10.90 5.82
CA TYR A 7 -15.19 10.88 6.79
C TYR A 7 -15.07 12.02 7.81
N LYS A 8 -15.96 13.02 7.71
CA LYS A 8 -15.86 14.28 8.46
C LYS A 8 -15.78 14.09 9.98
N PRO A 9 -16.57 13.21 10.62
CA PRO A 9 -16.44 13.01 12.07
C PRO A 9 -15.06 12.51 12.50
N ALA A 10 -14.40 11.66 11.70
CA ALA A 10 -13.02 11.25 11.99
C ALA A 10 -12.03 12.41 11.82
N LEU A 11 -12.18 13.22 10.78
CA LEU A 11 -11.35 14.42 10.58
C LEU A 11 -11.51 15.43 11.71
N GLU A 12 -12.75 15.66 12.18
CA GLU A 12 -13.02 16.52 13.32
C GLU A 12 -12.41 15.96 14.62
N ALA A 13 -12.54 14.66 14.87
CA ALA A 13 -11.94 14.03 16.05
C ALA A 13 -10.40 14.05 16.06
N LEU A 14 -9.76 14.09 14.89
CA LEU A 14 -8.30 14.11 14.76
C LEU A 14 -7.68 15.50 14.84
N ARG A 15 -8.50 16.56 14.86
CA ARG A 15 -8.02 17.95 14.96
C ARG A 15 -7.16 18.13 16.21
N GLY A 16 -5.96 18.66 16.01
CA GLY A 16 -5.02 18.94 17.11
C GLY A 16 -4.36 17.69 17.72
N SER A 17 -4.63 16.49 17.20
CA SER A 17 -3.93 15.28 17.60
C SER A 17 -2.55 15.17 16.92
N ASP A 18 -1.66 14.38 17.52
CA ASP A 18 -0.35 14.06 16.94
C ASP A 18 -0.36 12.87 15.96
N ILE A 19 -1.54 12.35 15.63
CA ILE A 19 -1.68 11.22 14.73
C ILE A 19 -1.49 11.69 13.28
N GLU A 20 -0.42 11.22 12.64
CA GLU A 20 -0.27 11.39 11.18
C GLU A 20 -1.39 10.65 10.44
N LEU A 21 -2.08 11.36 9.55
CA LEU A 21 -3.24 10.86 8.83
C LEU A 21 -2.95 10.71 7.34
N THR A 22 -3.17 9.52 6.84
CA THR A 22 -3.27 9.23 5.40
C THR A 22 -4.73 9.02 5.05
N VAL A 23 -5.24 9.74 4.05
CA VAL A 23 -6.64 9.66 3.61
C VAL A 23 -6.75 9.13 2.19
N GLY A 24 -7.84 8.41 1.91
CA GLY A 24 -8.16 7.91 0.58
C GLY A 24 -9.05 8.84 -0.23
N ILE A 25 -8.87 8.81 -1.54
CA ILE A 25 -9.87 9.19 -2.53
C ILE A 25 -10.49 7.89 -3.04
N LEU A 26 -11.81 7.75 -2.86
CA LEU A 26 -12.52 6.55 -3.29
C LEU A 26 -12.43 6.39 -4.81
N ASN A 27 -12.39 5.14 -5.28
CA ASN A 27 -12.30 4.83 -6.71
C ASN A 27 -13.40 5.52 -7.53
N MET A 28 -14.63 5.58 -6.98
CA MET A 28 -15.77 6.25 -7.60
C MET A 28 -15.65 7.78 -7.77
N GLN A 29 -14.70 8.42 -7.09
CA GLN A 29 -14.45 9.87 -7.20
C GLN A 29 -13.41 10.20 -8.28
N LEU A 30 -12.70 9.19 -8.80
CA LEU A 30 -11.55 9.41 -9.69
C LEU A 30 -11.95 10.09 -11.00
N GLU A 31 -13.08 9.71 -11.59
CA GLU A 31 -13.57 10.31 -12.83
C GLU A 31 -13.91 11.80 -12.65
N GLU A 32 -14.65 12.16 -11.60
CA GLU A 32 -15.01 13.54 -11.30
C GLU A 32 -13.77 14.41 -11.06
N ILE A 33 -12.82 13.91 -10.26
CA ILE A 33 -11.58 14.63 -9.95
C ILE A 33 -10.72 14.77 -11.20
N ALA A 34 -10.64 13.74 -12.03
CA ALA A 34 -9.90 13.77 -13.30
C ALA A 34 -10.56 14.70 -14.34
N ALA A 35 -11.87 14.94 -14.27
CA ALA A 35 -12.59 15.74 -15.26
C ALA A 35 -12.17 17.22 -15.29
N SER A 36 -11.83 17.83 -14.15
CA SER A 36 -11.42 19.24 -14.14
C SER A 36 -10.51 19.61 -12.96
N GLN A 37 -9.63 20.61 -13.17
CA GLN A 37 -8.80 21.13 -12.07
C GLN A 37 -9.65 21.77 -10.96
N ALA A 38 -10.79 22.38 -11.32
CA ALA A 38 -11.72 22.97 -10.35
C ALA A 38 -12.29 21.92 -9.38
N ASN A 39 -12.57 20.70 -9.85
CA ASN A 39 -13.05 19.60 -9.01
C ASN A 39 -11.97 19.16 -8.02
N ALA A 40 -10.72 18.98 -8.47
CA ALA A 40 -9.60 18.65 -7.58
C ALA A 40 -9.33 19.76 -6.55
N ASN A 41 -9.38 21.04 -6.96
CA ASN A 41 -9.23 22.18 -6.06
C ASN A 41 -10.33 22.19 -4.98
N ARG A 42 -11.58 21.92 -5.37
CA ARG A 42 -12.71 21.82 -4.45
C ARG A 42 -12.55 20.66 -3.47
N TRP A 43 -12.10 19.50 -3.96
CA TRP A 43 -11.81 18.34 -3.11
C TRP A 43 -10.74 18.68 -2.06
N VAL A 44 -9.61 19.28 -2.45
CA VAL A 44 -8.54 19.67 -1.52
C VAL A 44 -9.01 20.74 -0.53
N GLN A 45 -9.79 21.73 -0.99
CA GLN A 45 -10.35 22.74 -0.09
C GLN A 45 -11.23 22.09 0.99
N ASN A 46 -12.18 21.26 0.56
CA ASN A 46 -13.21 20.71 1.43
C ASN A 46 -12.68 19.68 2.41
N ASN A 47 -11.71 18.86 1.98
CA ASN A 47 -11.29 17.68 2.73
C ASN A 47 -9.92 17.82 3.40
N ILE A 48 -9.11 18.79 2.97
CA ILE A 48 -7.77 19.02 3.53
C ILE A 48 -7.69 20.39 4.19
N ARG A 49 -7.91 21.49 3.43
CA ARG A 49 -7.69 22.85 3.95
C ARG A 49 -8.64 23.22 5.09
N ASN A 50 -9.90 22.80 5.01
CA ASN A 50 -10.88 23.03 6.07
C ASN A 50 -10.51 22.31 7.39
N TYR A 51 -9.58 21.36 7.35
CA TYR A 51 -9.08 20.59 8.50
C TYR A 51 -7.59 20.86 8.75
N GLY A 52 -7.15 22.11 8.61
CA GLY A 52 -5.71 22.48 8.65
C GLY A 52 -4.93 22.13 9.92
N ASN A 53 -5.60 21.76 11.01
CA ASN A 53 -4.98 21.25 12.25
C ASN A 53 -5.00 19.71 12.38
N VAL A 54 -5.37 18.99 11.32
CA VAL A 54 -5.14 17.56 11.17
C VAL A 54 -3.77 17.36 10.51
N ARG A 55 -2.97 16.42 11.04
CA ARG A 55 -1.62 16.13 10.54
C ARG A 55 -1.64 15.23 9.30
N PHE A 56 -2.11 15.78 8.17
CA PHE A 56 -2.12 15.04 6.90
C PHE A 56 -0.70 14.71 6.43
N ARG A 57 -0.47 13.43 6.15
CA ARG A 57 0.82 12.88 5.73
C ARG A 57 0.82 12.51 4.25
N ALA A 58 -0.24 11.87 3.79
CA ALA A 58 -0.41 11.46 2.40
C ALA A 58 -1.88 11.40 1.98
N ILE A 59 -2.11 11.44 0.67
CA ILE A 59 -3.39 11.16 0.02
C ILE A 59 -3.17 9.97 -0.91
N ILE A 60 -3.93 8.90 -0.68
CA ILE A 60 -3.99 7.73 -1.54
C ILE A 60 -5.10 7.96 -2.56
N VAL A 61 -4.73 8.19 -3.81
CA VAL A 61 -5.67 8.38 -4.91
C VAL A 61 -6.00 7.02 -5.50
N GLY A 62 -7.18 6.51 -5.18
CA GLY A 62 -7.63 5.18 -5.56
C GLY A 62 -6.93 4.05 -4.78
N ASN A 63 -7.66 2.95 -4.59
CA ASN A 63 -7.17 1.74 -3.92
C ASN A 63 -7.38 0.53 -4.84
N GLU A 64 -6.29 -0.16 -5.16
CA GLU A 64 -6.25 -1.37 -6.00
C GLU A 64 -6.97 -1.19 -7.34
N VAL A 65 -6.82 -0.01 -7.94
CA VAL A 65 -7.25 0.26 -9.31
C VAL A 65 -6.30 -0.44 -10.25
N SER A 66 -6.80 -1.38 -11.04
CA SER A 66 -5.94 -2.27 -11.80
C SER A 66 -6.61 -2.79 -13.06
N PRO A 67 -5.90 -2.88 -14.20
CA PRO A 67 -6.46 -3.39 -15.45
C PRO A 67 -6.74 -4.90 -15.40
N ILE A 68 -6.17 -5.61 -14.42
CA ILE A 68 -6.38 -7.05 -14.20
C ILE A 68 -7.43 -7.35 -13.12
N ARG A 69 -8.09 -6.31 -12.58
CA ARG A 69 -9.16 -6.43 -11.58
C ARG A 69 -10.50 -5.95 -12.15
N PRO A 70 -11.43 -6.85 -12.50
CA PRO A 70 -12.69 -6.46 -13.14
C PRO A 70 -13.52 -5.42 -12.36
N ASP A 71 -13.47 -5.48 -11.02
CA ASP A 71 -14.18 -4.57 -10.11
C ASP A 71 -13.66 -3.14 -10.12
N THR A 72 -12.38 -2.93 -10.46
CA THR A 72 -11.73 -1.61 -10.44
C THR A 72 -11.18 -1.15 -11.79
N ALA A 73 -11.12 -2.02 -12.81
CA ALA A 73 -10.56 -1.75 -14.13
C ALA A 73 -11.18 -0.51 -14.81
N ARG A 74 -12.47 -0.25 -14.57
CA ARG A 74 -13.16 0.95 -15.11
C ARG A 74 -12.53 2.27 -14.67
N TYR A 75 -11.76 2.29 -13.58
CA TYR A 75 -11.15 3.51 -13.05
C TYR A 75 -9.72 3.76 -13.54
N VAL A 76 -9.11 2.78 -14.23
CA VAL A 76 -7.75 2.86 -14.79
C VAL A 76 -7.51 4.14 -15.62
N PRO A 77 -8.43 4.57 -16.51
CA PRO A 77 -8.20 5.77 -17.33
C PRO A 77 -8.11 7.09 -16.53
N PHE A 78 -8.63 7.11 -15.30
CA PHE A 78 -8.78 8.35 -14.52
C PHE A 78 -7.68 8.54 -13.47
N LEU A 79 -7.08 7.45 -12.99
CA LEU A 79 -6.23 7.45 -11.79
C LEU A 79 -5.07 8.46 -11.88
N LEU A 80 -4.23 8.36 -12.91
CA LEU A 80 -3.04 9.21 -13.04
C LEU A 80 -3.40 10.70 -13.20
N ASN A 81 -4.47 11.00 -13.94
CA ASN A 81 -4.91 12.38 -14.11
C ASN A 81 -5.47 12.95 -12.80
N ALA A 82 -6.24 12.16 -12.05
CA ALA A 82 -6.68 12.54 -10.71
C ALA A 82 -5.49 12.81 -9.77
N MET A 83 -4.46 11.95 -9.76
CA MET A 83 -3.23 12.16 -8.99
C MET A 83 -2.55 13.48 -9.33
N ARG A 84 -2.38 13.77 -10.63
CA ARG A 84 -1.76 15.03 -11.11
C ARG A 84 -2.55 16.25 -10.68
N LYS A 85 -3.89 16.21 -10.77
CA LYS A 85 -4.75 17.34 -10.39
C LYS A 85 -4.77 17.58 -8.88
N ILE A 86 -4.77 16.52 -8.08
CA ILE A 86 -4.67 16.63 -6.61
C ILE A 86 -3.31 17.19 -6.20
N ARG A 87 -2.21 16.73 -6.81
CA ARG A 87 -0.87 17.29 -6.59
C ARG A 87 -0.83 18.79 -6.92
N ALA A 88 -1.35 19.19 -8.07
CA ALA A 88 -1.43 20.60 -8.47
C ALA A 88 -2.27 21.44 -7.49
N ALA A 89 -3.39 20.91 -7.01
CA ALA A 89 -4.25 21.59 -6.04
C ALA A 89 -3.54 21.78 -4.69
N LEU A 90 -2.82 20.77 -4.20
CA LEU A 90 -2.01 20.88 -2.99
C LEU A 90 -0.85 21.88 -3.16
N ASP A 91 -0.18 21.89 -4.32
CA ASP A 91 0.91 22.82 -4.60
C ASP A 91 0.45 24.27 -4.61
N ALA A 92 -0.71 24.54 -5.22
CA ALA A 92 -1.36 25.85 -5.22
C ALA A 92 -1.80 26.28 -3.81
N ALA A 93 -2.16 25.32 -2.95
CA ALA A 93 -2.51 25.56 -1.55
C ALA A 93 -1.30 25.71 -0.61
N GLY A 94 -0.07 25.55 -1.10
CA GLY A 94 1.14 25.57 -0.26
C GLY A 94 1.34 24.31 0.57
N LEU A 95 0.65 23.20 0.24
CA LEU A 95 0.64 21.94 0.99
C LEU A 95 1.55 20.87 0.34
N ARG A 96 2.76 21.28 -0.07
CA ARG A 96 3.73 20.42 -0.78
C ARG A 96 4.22 19.23 0.05
N GLN A 97 4.15 19.35 1.37
CA GLN A 97 4.54 18.30 2.33
C GLN A 97 3.61 17.08 2.30
N ILE A 98 2.34 17.25 1.94
CA ILE A 98 1.38 16.14 1.86
C ILE A 98 1.68 15.36 0.59
N LYS A 99 2.07 14.07 0.70
CA LYS A 99 2.40 13.25 -0.47
C LYS A 99 1.13 12.80 -1.20
N VAL A 100 1.21 12.69 -2.54
CA VAL A 100 0.14 12.11 -3.36
C VAL A 100 0.65 10.79 -3.91
N THR A 101 -0.09 9.72 -3.64
CA THR A 101 0.27 8.36 -4.04
C THR A 101 -0.99 7.59 -4.48
N THR A 102 -0.84 6.32 -4.82
CA THR A 102 -1.92 5.36 -5.04
C THR A 102 -1.57 4.06 -4.33
N ALA A 103 -2.54 3.21 -4.03
CA ALA A 103 -2.33 1.91 -3.41
C ALA A 103 -2.56 0.78 -4.44
N ILE A 104 -1.60 -0.12 -4.58
CA ILE A 104 -1.66 -1.28 -5.47
C ILE A 104 -1.79 -2.59 -4.68
N GLU A 105 -2.44 -3.59 -5.29
CA GLU A 105 -2.37 -4.98 -4.88
C GLU A 105 -1.05 -5.63 -5.35
N THR A 106 -0.57 -6.69 -4.69
CA THR A 106 0.69 -7.36 -5.10
C THR A 106 0.59 -8.14 -6.40
N GLU A 107 -0.61 -8.49 -6.83
CA GLU A 107 -0.90 -9.28 -8.02
C GLU A 107 -0.48 -8.58 -9.31
N VAL A 108 -0.25 -7.26 -9.28
CA VAL A 108 0.31 -6.51 -10.42
C VAL A 108 1.76 -6.92 -10.75
N VAL A 109 2.47 -7.54 -9.81
CA VAL A 109 3.79 -8.13 -10.03
C VAL A 109 3.63 -9.49 -10.71
N ASP A 110 4.43 -9.74 -11.74
CA ASP A 110 4.35 -10.96 -12.54
C ASP A 110 4.74 -12.20 -11.70
N PRO A 111 3.83 -13.18 -11.54
CA PRO A 111 4.08 -14.36 -10.70
C PRO A 111 5.19 -15.27 -11.24
N THR A 112 5.59 -15.11 -12.50
CA THR A 112 6.72 -15.86 -13.10
C THR A 112 8.08 -15.21 -12.82
N THR A 113 8.09 -13.97 -12.32
CA THR A 113 9.33 -13.22 -12.05
C THR A 113 9.45 -12.75 -10.60
N ASN A 114 8.41 -12.89 -9.79
CA ASN A 114 8.39 -12.45 -8.39
C ASN A 114 9.33 -13.25 -7.46
N PHE A 115 9.87 -14.38 -7.92
CA PHE A 115 10.86 -15.17 -7.21
C PHE A 115 11.99 -15.64 -8.16
N PRO A 116 13.27 -15.38 -7.83
CA PRO A 116 13.78 -14.65 -6.66
C PRO A 116 13.33 -13.17 -6.65
N PRO A 117 13.14 -12.53 -5.46
CA PRO A 117 12.51 -11.20 -5.37
C PRO A 117 13.18 -10.08 -6.19
N ASN A 118 14.51 -10.11 -6.32
CA ASN A 118 15.26 -9.16 -7.16
C ASN A 118 14.87 -9.20 -8.66
N LYS A 119 14.20 -10.26 -9.11
CA LYS A 119 13.70 -10.40 -10.48
C LYS A 119 12.27 -9.91 -10.64
N GLY A 120 11.60 -9.43 -9.58
CA GLY A 120 10.25 -8.89 -9.67
C GLY A 120 10.12 -7.87 -10.80
N ASP A 121 9.05 -7.98 -11.57
CA ASP A 121 8.68 -7.03 -12.61
C ASP A 121 7.16 -6.93 -12.67
N PHE A 122 6.63 -5.79 -13.12
CA PHE A 122 5.19 -5.68 -13.34
C PHE A 122 4.79 -6.57 -14.52
N ARG A 123 3.60 -7.17 -14.41
CA ARG A 123 2.95 -7.89 -15.52
C ARG A 123 2.93 -7.04 -16.77
N ARG A 124 3.16 -7.65 -17.92
CA ARG A 124 3.28 -6.95 -19.20
C ARG A 124 2.04 -6.10 -19.51
N GLU A 125 0.86 -6.62 -19.23
CA GLU A 125 -0.45 -5.99 -19.41
C GLU A 125 -0.73 -4.86 -18.41
N VAL A 126 -0.04 -4.84 -17.26
CA VAL A 126 -0.19 -3.78 -16.24
C VAL A 126 0.77 -2.61 -16.47
N ARG A 127 1.92 -2.84 -17.12
CA ARG A 127 2.96 -1.80 -17.36
C ARG A 127 2.42 -0.52 -18.01
N PRO A 128 1.59 -0.54 -19.07
CA PRO A 128 1.08 0.69 -19.67
C PRO A 128 0.32 1.59 -18.69
N PHE A 129 -0.22 1.01 -17.63
CA PHE A 129 -0.90 1.72 -16.56
C PHE A 129 0.06 2.17 -15.44
N LEU A 130 0.92 1.28 -14.92
CA LEU A 130 1.78 1.60 -13.77
C LEU A 130 3.03 2.38 -14.11
N ASP A 131 3.66 2.17 -15.27
CA ASP A 131 4.89 2.88 -15.67
C ASP A 131 4.76 4.42 -15.60
N PRO A 132 3.70 5.05 -16.17
CA PRO A 132 3.55 6.50 -16.05
C PRO A 132 3.19 6.98 -14.63
N ILE A 133 2.64 6.11 -13.78
CA ILE A 133 2.43 6.40 -12.35
C ILE A 133 3.76 6.37 -11.61
N VAL A 134 4.62 5.38 -11.88
CA VAL A 134 5.98 5.32 -11.32
C VAL A 134 6.78 6.57 -11.70
N ALA A 135 6.70 7.01 -12.95
CA ALA A 135 7.32 8.27 -13.38
C ALA A 135 6.82 9.47 -12.55
N PHE A 136 5.50 9.60 -12.36
CA PHE A 136 4.91 10.65 -11.53
C PHE A 136 5.36 10.61 -10.06
N LEU A 137 5.48 9.41 -9.48
CA LEU A 137 5.93 9.23 -8.10
C LEU A 137 7.43 9.56 -7.95
N SER A 138 8.27 9.14 -8.90
CA SER A 138 9.67 9.57 -8.98
C SER A 138 9.78 11.10 -9.07
N ASP A 139 8.92 11.72 -9.88
CA ASP A 139 8.93 13.17 -10.09
C ASP A 139 8.56 13.97 -8.85
N THR A 140 7.68 13.43 -8.01
CA THR A 140 7.15 14.08 -6.80
C THR A 140 7.86 13.61 -5.51
N GLY A 141 8.77 12.64 -5.62
CA GLY A 141 9.43 12.01 -4.47
C GLY A 141 8.41 11.41 -3.50
N ALA A 142 7.34 10.81 -4.01
CA ALA A 142 6.32 10.12 -3.23
C ALA A 142 6.58 8.60 -3.28
N PRO A 143 6.32 7.86 -2.19
CA PRO A 143 6.36 6.40 -2.22
C PRO A 143 5.19 5.85 -3.04
N LEU A 144 5.25 4.57 -3.42
CA LEU A 144 4.09 3.81 -3.88
C LEU A 144 3.52 3.02 -2.69
N PHE A 145 2.21 3.10 -2.46
CA PHE A 145 1.57 2.27 -1.45
C PHE A 145 1.25 0.89 -2.05
N ALA A 146 1.57 -0.18 -1.32
CA ALA A 146 1.35 -1.54 -1.78
C ALA A 146 0.74 -2.38 -0.65
N ASN A 147 -0.46 -2.90 -0.86
CA ASN A 147 -1.13 -3.77 0.10
C ASN A 147 -0.48 -5.17 0.02
N ILE A 148 0.24 -5.56 1.07
CA ILE A 148 1.11 -6.74 1.08
C ILE A 148 0.61 -7.72 2.14
N TYR A 149 0.06 -8.84 1.67
CA TYR A 149 -0.54 -9.87 2.53
C TYR A 149 0.14 -11.25 2.30
N PRO A 150 1.20 -11.57 3.06
CA PRO A 150 1.77 -12.92 3.15
C PRO A 150 0.70 -13.99 3.41
N PHE A 151 -0.36 -13.64 4.15
CA PHE A 151 -1.51 -14.48 4.41
C PHE A 151 -2.17 -15.03 3.14
N PHE A 152 -2.52 -14.17 2.18
CA PHE A 152 -3.16 -14.60 0.94
C PHE A 152 -2.21 -15.40 0.06
N ALA A 153 -0.94 -14.99 -0.02
CA ALA A 153 0.09 -15.76 -0.73
C ALA A 153 0.20 -17.20 -0.17
N TYR A 154 0.21 -17.35 1.16
CA TYR A 154 0.20 -18.65 1.82
C TYR A 154 -1.04 -19.47 1.50
N LEU A 155 -2.24 -18.89 1.63
CA LEU A 155 -3.49 -19.60 1.32
C LEU A 155 -3.51 -20.13 -0.12
N ASN A 156 -3.00 -19.34 -1.07
CA ASN A 156 -2.95 -19.70 -2.48
C ASN A 156 -1.86 -20.73 -2.82
N ASN A 157 -0.86 -20.93 -1.96
CA ASN A 157 0.25 -21.84 -2.25
C ASN A 157 0.86 -22.50 -0.99
N LYS A 158 0.01 -23.17 -0.20
CA LYS A 158 0.43 -23.88 1.03
C LYS A 158 1.45 -24.98 0.80
N ALA A 159 1.54 -25.51 -0.42
CA ALA A 159 2.48 -26.56 -0.79
C ALA A 159 3.92 -26.06 -0.87
N GLN A 160 4.13 -24.79 -1.26
CA GLN A 160 5.46 -24.20 -1.44
C GLN A 160 5.81 -23.17 -0.38
N ILE A 161 4.81 -22.52 0.21
CA ILE A 161 4.99 -21.50 1.24
C ILE A 161 4.73 -22.12 2.59
N SER A 162 5.77 -22.22 3.43
CA SER A 162 5.61 -22.70 4.79
C SER A 162 4.83 -21.69 5.65
N PHE A 163 4.06 -22.21 6.61
CA PHE A 163 3.29 -21.37 7.52
C PHE A 163 4.19 -20.39 8.29
N ASN A 164 5.31 -20.86 8.86
CA ASN A 164 6.20 -20.00 9.63
C ASN A 164 6.82 -18.87 8.80
N TYR A 165 7.14 -19.13 7.52
CA TYR A 165 7.67 -18.10 6.62
C TYR A 165 6.63 -17.00 6.31
N ALA A 166 5.37 -17.39 6.09
CA ALA A 166 4.28 -16.44 5.87
C ALA A 166 3.86 -15.70 7.14
N PHE A 167 3.90 -16.37 8.29
CA PHE A 167 3.51 -15.81 9.59
C PHE A 167 4.63 -15.09 10.34
N LEU A 168 5.76 -14.86 9.64
CA LEU A 168 6.91 -14.10 10.13
C LEU A 168 7.52 -14.69 11.41
N GLN A 169 7.38 -16.01 11.57
CA GLN A 169 7.85 -16.81 12.70
C GLN A 169 9.22 -17.43 12.41
N PRO A 170 9.96 -17.90 13.43
CA PRO A 170 11.21 -18.62 13.22
C PRO A 170 11.06 -19.78 12.22
N ASN A 171 11.93 -19.79 11.21
CA ASN A 171 11.98 -20.80 10.16
C ASN A 171 13.40 -20.83 9.55
N SER A 172 13.65 -21.76 8.62
CA SER A 172 14.97 -21.89 7.98
C SER A 172 15.29 -20.75 7.00
N GLY A 173 14.29 -19.96 6.60
CA GLY A 173 14.37 -18.92 5.57
C GLY A 173 14.60 -19.50 4.18
N ILE A 174 14.74 -18.60 3.20
CA ILE A 174 14.98 -18.92 1.80
C ILE A 174 16.10 -18.02 1.28
N THR A 175 17.17 -18.63 0.75
CA THR A 175 18.21 -17.90 0.02
C THR A 175 17.89 -17.91 -1.46
N ALA A 176 17.75 -16.73 -2.06
CA ALA A 176 17.40 -16.55 -3.45
C ALA A 176 18.36 -15.53 -4.08
N ASP A 177 19.08 -15.92 -5.14
CA ASP A 177 20.15 -15.12 -5.76
C ASP A 177 21.15 -14.52 -4.74
N GLY A 178 21.56 -15.31 -3.75
CA GLY A 178 22.52 -14.89 -2.71
C GLY A 178 21.96 -13.96 -1.63
N VAL A 179 20.66 -13.64 -1.65
CA VAL A 179 19.98 -12.86 -0.61
C VAL A 179 19.11 -13.79 0.25
N TYR A 180 19.32 -13.74 1.56
CA TYR A 180 18.55 -14.52 2.54
C TYR A 180 17.30 -13.76 2.99
N TYR A 181 16.14 -14.41 2.88
CA TYR A 181 14.85 -13.92 3.39
C TYR A 181 14.38 -14.87 4.48
N ASP A 182 14.24 -14.37 5.70
CA ASP A 182 13.71 -15.13 6.85
C ASP A 182 12.18 -15.02 6.97
N ASN A 183 11.53 -14.21 6.14
CA ASN A 183 10.07 -14.09 6.11
C ASN A 183 9.54 -13.64 4.74
N LEU A 184 8.29 -14.02 4.45
CA LEU A 184 7.65 -13.76 3.16
C LEU A 184 7.36 -12.27 2.94
N TYR A 185 7.09 -11.50 4.00
CA TYR A 185 6.81 -10.07 3.87
C TYR A 185 7.98 -9.33 3.22
N TYR A 186 9.21 -9.60 3.66
CA TYR A 186 10.40 -9.03 3.02
C TYR A 186 10.55 -9.42 1.56
N ALA A 187 10.31 -10.68 1.21
CA ALA A 187 10.39 -11.14 -0.17
C ALA A 187 9.35 -10.44 -1.06
N LEU A 188 8.11 -10.25 -0.58
CA LEU A 188 7.07 -9.54 -1.33
C LEU A 188 7.40 -8.05 -1.50
N VAL A 189 7.85 -7.37 -0.44
CA VAL A 189 8.27 -5.96 -0.51
C VAL A 189 9.42 -5.78 -1.50
N ASP A 190 10.43 -6.64 -1.46
CA ASP A 190 11.58 -6.54 -2.37
C ASP A 190 11.22 -6.90 -3.82
N ALA A 191 10.25 -7.79 -4.05
CA ALA A 191 9.72 -8.07 -5.39
C ALA A 191 9.00 -6.85 -5.99
N VAL A 192 8.16 -6.17 -5.21
CA VAL A 192 7.49 -4.93 -5.66
C VAL A 192 8.51 -3.83 -5.91
N ASN A 193 9.48 -3.67 -5.01
CA ASN A 193 10.55 -2.68 -5.18
C ASN A 193 11.42 -2.96 -6.43
N ALA A 194 11.72 -4.23 -6.75
CA ALA A 194 12.43 -4.58 -7.98
C ALA A 194 11.60 -4.21 -9.23
N ALA A 195 10.28 -4.42 -9.19
CA ALA A 195 9.39 -3.99 -10.27
C ALA A 195 9.37 -2.46 -10.44
N LEU A 196 9.37 -1.71 -9.34
CA LEU A 196 9.48 -0.25 -9.32
C LEU A 196 10.80 0.24 -9.91
N GLU A 197 11.93 -0.36 -9.54
CA GLU A 197 13.26 -0.04 -10.10
C GLU A 197 13.31 -0.24 -11.61
N LYS A 198 12.79 -1.38 -12.10
CA LYS A 198 12.72 -1.67 -13.54
C LYS A 198 11.77 -0.72 -14.26
N SER A 199 10.65 -0.36 -13.62
CA SER A 199 9.71 0.63 -14.14
C SER A 199 10.33 1.99 -14.30
N ALA A 200 10.96 2.50 -13.26
CA ALA A 200 11.71 3.74 -13.30
C ALA A 200 12.81 3.70 -14.36
N ALA A 201 13.54 2.58 -14.52
CA ALA A 201 14.54 2.42 -15.56
C ALA A 201 13.95 2.52 -16.98
N ARG A 202 12.79 1.88 -17.23
CA ARG A 202 12.11 1.93 -18.54
C ARG A 202 11.63 3.34 -18.89
N VAL A 203 10.99 4.03 -17.94
CA VAL A 203 10.46 5.39 -18.19
C VAL A 203 11.55 6.47 -18.20
N SER A 204 12.64 6.30 -17.43
CA SER A 204 13.79 7.21 -17.51
C SER A 204 14.63 6.98 -18.78
N GLY A 205 14.75 5.73 -19.25
CA GLY A 205 15.39 5.41 -20.53
C GLY A 205 14.63 5.96 -21.73
N ALA A 206 13.29 5.95 -21.70
CA ALA A 206 12.46 6.60 -22.73
C ALA A 206 12.61 8.13 -22.73
N ALA A 207 12.93 8.75 -21.59
CA ALA A 207 13.19 10.18 -21.46
C ALA A 207 14.66 10.57 -21.73
N SER A 208 15.54 9.59 -22.00
CA SER A 208 17.01 9.76 -22.13
C SER A 208 17.48 10.47 -23.41
N ALA A 209 16.58 11.10 -24.16
CA ALA A 209 16.97 12.08 -25.18
C ALA A 209 17.26 13.48 -24.56
N ASP A 210 16.90 13.72 -23.29
CA ASP A 210 17.16 14.98 -22.59
C ASP A 210 18.49 14.90 -21.80
N GLN A 211 19.60 15.19 -22.51
CA GLN A 211 20.97 15.14 -21.98
C GLN A 211 21.19 16.24 -20.91
N GLY A 212 21.05 15.90 -19.62
CA GLY A 212 21.55 16.74 -18.53
C GLY A 212 20.76 16.75 -17.22
N ARG A 213 19.56 16.15 -17.15
CA ARG A 213 18.82 16.08 -15.88
C ARG A 213 19.32 14.94 -14.99
N PRO A 214 19.53 15.17 -13.68
CA PRO A 214 19.87 14.10 -12.76
C PRO A 214 18.78 13.03 -12.72
N LYS A 215 19.17 11.76 -12.76
CA LYS A 215 18.26 10.61 -12.70
C LYS A 215 17.51 10.64 -11.36
N LYS A 216 16.18 10.81 -11.41
CA LYS A 216 15.35 10.76 -10.21
C LYS A 216 15.31 9.32 -9.67
N PRO A 217 15.39 9.12 -8.35
CA PRO A 217 15.33 7.78 -7.78
C PRO A 217 13.95 7.16 -8.05
N PRO A 218 13.87 5.82 -8.22
CA PRO A 218 12.58 5.15 -8.25
C PRO A 218 11.80 5.42 -6.95
N PRO A 219 10.46 5.44 -6.98
CA PRO A 219 9.70 5.36 -5.74
C PRO A 219 9.98 4.01 -5.07
N GLU A 220 9.78 3.98 -3.76
CA GLU A 220 9.86 2.76 -2.96
C GLU A 220 8.49 2.42 -2.40
N VAL A 221 8.30 1.17 -2.02
CA VAL A 221 7.14 0.72 -1.26
C VAL A 221 7.09 1.44 0.10
N GLY A 222 5.91 1.97 0.46
CA GLY A 222 5.64 2.46 1.80
C GLY A 222 4.14 2.65 2.03
N GLY A 223 3.70 2.66 3.28
CA GLY A 223 2.31 2.92 3.67
C GLY A 223 1.27 1.90 3.20
N GLY A 224 1.72 0.70 2.85
CA GLY A 224 0.88 -0.44 2.50
C GLY A 224 0.05 -1.00 3.65
N GLU A 225 -1.00 -1.75 3.32
CA GLU A 225 -1.72 -2.58 4.29
C GLU A 225 -1.10 -3.95 4.49
N SER A 226 -1.28 -4.52 5.67
CA SER A 226 -1.00 -5.93 5.93
C SER A 226 -1.73 -6.40 7.20
N GLY A 227 -2.13 -7.67 7.25
CA GLY A 227 -2.83 -8.25 8.39
C GLY A 227 -3.18 -9.71 8.19
N VAL A 228 -3.77 -10.30 9.22
CA VAL A 228 -4.31 -11.68 9.22
C VAL A 228 -5.69 -11.66 9.88
N PRO A 229 -6.69 -12.30 9.28
CA PRO A 229 -8.01 -12.42 9.88
C PRO A 229 -8.00 -13.41 11.04
N THR A 230 -8.80 -13.16 12.07
CA THR A 230 -8.90 -14.06 13.24
C THR A 230 -9.85 -15.23 13.05
N ALA A 231 -10.64 -15.23 11.97
CA ALA A 231 -11.61 -16.27 11.65
C ALA A 231 -11.98 -16.21 10.16
N GLY A 232 -12.77 -17.18 9.70
CA GLY A 232 -13.44 -17.12 8.39
C GLY A 232 -12.65 -17.67 7.19
N SER A 233 -11.43 -18.20 7.39
CA SER A 233 -10.63 -18.82 6.29
C SER A 233 -11.06 -20.25 5.95
N GLY A 234 -12.04 -20.82 6.66
CA GLY A 234 -12.49 -22.21 6.47
C GLY A 234 -11.54 -23.27 7.06
N ASP A 235 -10.43 -22.86 7.68
CA ASP A 235 -9.48 -23.74 8.36
C ASP A 235 -8.78 -23.01 9.53
N ALA A 236 -7.82 -23.70 10.18
CA ALA A 236 -7.10 -23.17 11.33
C ALA A 236 -6.09 -22.04 11.00
N THR A 237 -5.96 -21.62 9.73
CA THR A 237 -5.03 -20.55 9.35
C THR A 237 -5.47 -19.22 9.95
N SER A 238 -6.77 -18.92 9.92
CA SER A 238 -7.36 -17.76 10.59
C SER A 238 -7.71 -18.11 12.03
N SER A 239 -7.00 -17.51 12.98
CA SER A 239 -7.28 -17.65 14.41
C SER A 239 -6.81 -16.40 15.16
N ILE A 240 -7.37 -16.15 16.35
CA ILE A 240 -6.91 -15.06 17.23
C ILE A 240 -5.39 -15.16 17.48
N GLU A 241 -4.90 -16.37 17.72
CA GLU A 241 -3.48 -16.59 18.03
C GLU A 241 -2.59 -16.31 16.81
N ASN A 242 -2.97 -16.80 15.62
CA ASN A 242 -2.20 -16.57 14.41
C ASN A 242 -2.17 -15.10 14.00
N ALA A 243 -3.30 -14.38 14.15
CA ALA A 243 -3.36 -12.95 13.90
C ALA A 243 -2.52 -12.15 14.91
N ARG A 244 -2.58 -12.51 16.20
CA ARG A 244 -1.74 -11.93 17.25
C ARG A 244 -0.25 -12.10 16.93
N ILE A 245 0.17 -13.31 16.56
CA ILE A 245 1.55 -13.61 16.21
C ILE A 245 1.97 -12.79 14.99
N TYR A 246 1.20 -12.84 13.91
CA TYR A 246 1.52 -12.14 12.67
C TYR A 246 1.67 -10.63 12.89
N ASN A 247 0.67 -9.99 13.50
CA ASN A 247 0.64 -8.53 13.65
C ASN A 247 1.75 -8.02 14.59
N ASN A 248 2.06 -8.74 15.68
CA ASN A 248 3.19 -8.37 16.54
C ASN A 248 4.55 -8.60 15.85
N ASN A 249 4.68 -9.68 15.07
CA ASN A 249 5.90 -9.90 14.28
C ASN A 249 6.04 -8.85 13.18
N LEU A 250 4.95 -8.43 12.55
CA LEU A 250 4.93 -7.39 11.53
C LEU A 250 5.54 -6.09 12.07
N VAL A 251 5.08 -5.63 13.24
CA VAL A 251 5.64 -4.43 13.91
C VAL A 251 7.16 -4.53 14.09
N ARG A 252 7.67 -5.71 14.46
CA ARG A 252 9.11 -5.94 14.64
C ARG A 252 9.88 -5.95 13.31
N VAL A 253 9.36 -6.62 12.28
CA VAL A 253 10.10 -6.77 11.02
C VAL A 253 10.15 -5.48 10.21
N VAL A 254 9.08 -4.69 10.20
CA VAL A 254 9.02 -3.45 9.39
C VAL A 254 10.02 -2.40 9.87
N LYS A 255 10.43 -2.44 11.15
CA LYS A 255 11.44 -1.52 11.73
C LYS A 255 12.86 -1.75 11.20
N LYS A 256 13.17 -2.94 10.69
CA LYS A 256 14.52 -3.30 10.22
C LYS A 256 14.78 -2.92 8.77
N GLY A 257 13.73 -2.76 7.96
CA GLY A 257 13.83 -2.78 6.50
C GLY A 257 13.98 -4.19 5.94
N THR A 258 14.04 -4.31 4.61
CA THR A 258 14.19 -5.61 3.91
C THR A 258 15.67 -6.00 3.75
N PRO A 259 16.00 -7.25 3.39
CA PRO A 259 17.36 -7.66 3.08
C PRO A 259 18.03 -6.82 1.99
N ARG A 260 17.29 -6.35 0.96
CA ARG A 260 17.86 -5.46 -0.07
C ARG A 260 17.88 -3.99 0.34
N ARG A 261 17.20 -3.60 1.42
CA ARG A 261 17.14 -2.23 1.97
C ARG A 261 17.30 -2.25 3.49
N PRO A 262 18.44 -2.74 4.01
CA PRO A 262 18.64 -2.88 5.44
C PRO A 262 18.71 -1.50 6.12
N GLY A 263 18.18 -1.39 7.33
CA GLY A 263 18.21 -0.16 8.13
C GLY A 263 17.22 0.91 7.70
N LYS A 264 16.35 0.64 6.71
CA LYS A 264 15.29 1.56 6.28
C LYS A 264 13.92 1.03 6.68
N PRO A 265 13.29 1.58 7.74
CA PRO A 265 11.96 1.15 8.16
C PRO A 265 10.93 1.27 7.03
N ILE A 266 10.03 0.29 6.97
CA ILE A 266 8.95 0.22 5.99
C ILE A 266 7.70 0.79 6.66
N GLU A 267 7.27 2.00 6.26
CA GLU A 267 5.98 2.54 6.71
C GLU A 267 4.87 1.52 6.38
N THR A 268 4.10 1.08 7.38
CA THR A 268 3.12 -0.01 7.24
C THR A 268 1.90 0.28 8.09
N TYR A 269 0.71 0.06 7.53
CA TYR A 269 -0.57 0.16 8.24
C TYR A 269 -1.10 -1.24 8.49
N ILE A 270 -1.33 -1.60 9.75
CA ILE A 270 -1.97 -2.87 10.09
C ILE A 270 -3.44 -2.79 9.70
N PHE A 271 -3.88 -3.73 8.88
CA PHE A 271 -5.26 -3.89 8.47
C PHE A 271 -5.93 -4.93 9.40
N ALA A 272 -6.91 -4.57 10.24
CA ALA A 272 -7.49 -3.24 10.44
C ALA A 272 -7.74 -2.93 11.92
N MET A 273 -8.21 -1.72 12.25
CA MET A 273 -8.52 -1.38 13.64
C MET A 273 -9.65 -2.23 14.19
N PHE A 274 -10.77 -2.34 13.47
CA PHE A 274 -11.98 -3.04 13.93
C PHE A 274 -12.36 -4.14 12.95
N ASP A 275 -13.09 -5.14 13.46
CA ASP A 275 -13.87 -6.04 12.61
C ASP A 275 -14.96 -5.26 11.87
N GLU A 276 -15.12 -5.55 10.58
CA GLU A 276 -16.04 -4.86 9.68
C GLU A 276 -17.16 -5.82 9.26
N SER A 277 -18.24 -5.90 10.05
CA SER A 277 -19.30 -6.91 9.84
C SER A 277 -20.03 -6.80 8.50
N ASP A 278 -20.07 -5.60 7.92
CA ASP A 278 -20.72 -5.30 6.64
C ASP A 278 -19.78 -5.48 5.43
N LYS A 279 -18.54 -5.95 5.64
CA LYS A 279 -17.59 -6.13 4.54
C LYS A 279 -18.09 -7.21 3.58
N PRO A 280 -18.21 -6.92 2.27
CA PRO A 280 -18.64 -7.89 1.27
C PRO A 280 -17.53 -8.91 1.00
N GLY A 281 -17.90 -10.04 0.37
CA GLY A 281 -16.94 -11.06 -0.06
C GLY A 281 -16.86 -12.23 0.91
N SER A 282 -15.66 -12.77 1.09
CA SER A 282 -15.44 -13.96 1.92
C SER A 282 -15.63 -13.67 3.41
N GLU A 283 -15.98 -14.69 4.20
CA GLU A 283 -16.25 -14.51 5.63
C GLU A 283 -15.04 -13.92 6.38
N MET A 284 -13.80 -14.30 6.02
CA MET A 284 -12.59 -13.77 6.64
C MET A 284 -12.42 -12.25 6.54
N GLU A 285 -12.99 -11.61 5.52
CA GLU A 285 -12.92 -10.15 5.31
C GLU A 285 -13.50 -9.38 6.51
N LYS A 286 -14.43 -9.99 7.25
CA LYS A 286 -15.08 -9.38 8.41
C LYS A 286 -14.23 -9.43 9.69
N HIS A 287 -13.13 -10.18 9.70
CA HIS A 287 -12.42 -10.60 10.93
C HIS A 287 -10.97 -10.11 11.03
N PHE A 288 -10.57 -9.09 10.26
CA PHE A 288 -9.21 -8.52 10.28
C PHE A 288 -8.92 -7.57 11.45
N GLY A 289 -9.91 -7.25 12.29
CA GLY A 289 -9.77 -6.28 13.37
C GLY A 289 -8.74 -6.68 14.41
N LEU A 290 -7.97 -5.69 14.88
CA LEU A 290 -7.26 -5.74 16.16
C LEU A 290 -8.24 -5.69 17.35
N PHE A 291 -9.38 -5.04 17.14
CA PHE A 291 -10.47 -4.88 18.09
C PHE A 291 -11.77 -5.44 17.50
N ASN A 292 -12.67 -5.90 18.37
CA ASN A 292 -14.03 -6.21 17.99
C ASN A 292 -14.79 -4.91 17.64
N ALA A 293 -15.94 -5.01 16.98
CA ALA A 293 -16.78 -3.83 16.66
C ALA A 293 -17.21 -3.01 17.89
N ASN A 294 -17.25 -3.62 19.08
CA ASN A 294 -17.54 -2.94 20.35
C ASN A 294 -16.31 -2.24 20.99
N GLY A 295 -15.14 -2.28 20.35
CA GLY A 295 -13.92 -1.65 20.84
C GLY A 295 -13.09 -2.50 21.81
N ASN A 296 -13.53 -3.70 22.18
CA ASN A 296 -12.72 -4.59 23.02
C ASN A 296 -11.56 -5.19 22.20
N PRO A 297 -10.31 -5.20 22.73
CA PRO A 297 -9.18 -5.80 22.04
C PRO A 297 -9.40 -7.29 21.84
N LYS A 298 -9.08 -7.80 20.65
CA LYS A 298 -9.15 -9.25 20.36
C LYS A 298 -7.91 -9.98 20.87
N TYR A 299 -6.77 -9.29 20.92
CA TYR A 299 -5.50 -9.80 21.41
C TYR A 299 -4.55 -8.64 21.74
N PRO A 300 -3.56 -8.85 22.62
CA PRO A 300 -2.59 -7.83 22.97
C PRO A 300 -1.67 -7.49 21.77
N MET A 301 -1.41 -6.20 21.60
CA MET A 301 -0.54 -5.64 20.56
C MET A 301 0.59 -4.84 21.19
N ASN A 302 1.81 -5.03 20.70
CA ASN A 302 2.96 -4.19 21.00
C ASN A 302 3.35 -3.39 19.75
N PHE A 303 3.08 -2.09 19.78
CA PHE A 303 3.47 -1.16 18.70
C PHE A 303 4.91 -0.60 18.89
N ASN A 304 5.50 -0.79 20.06
CA ASN A 304 6.82 -0.25 20.45
C ASN A 304 7.99 -1.09 19.94
#